data_AF-A0A845VAZ9-F1
#
_entry.id   AF-A0A845VAZ9-F1
#
_cell.length_a   1.000
_cell.length_b   1.000
_cell.length_c   1.000
_cell.angle_alpha   90.00
_cell.angle_beta   90.00
_cell.angle_gamma   90.00
#
_symmetry.space_group_name_H-M   'P 1'
#
loop_
_entity.id
_entity.type
_entity.pdbx_description
1 polymer ?
#
loop_
_entity_poly.entity_id
_entity_poly.type
_entity_poly.pdbx_seq_one_letter_code
_entity_poly.pdbx_strand_id
1 'polypeptide(L)'
;MAESARVGYLQARLQARHGQRPGEVDWRLIESSVDLLHYLDAVRATALKRWVRGVSPDSSAAEIEMLLRANWRDGVVQASTWAPGPWREMLLWCRWLPELPVLAHLLDGGGVRAWMRSDPVIRSFAFDDPGACLSALADTELAPMQPLLQAGEGVRSAWQSVLCDLVPGTVSSPAGDALEQLDRLLEGHRVAMLEAPEQGDGQALRKELGARFLRVFRRAAGTAAVVFAFLGLEALEAERVRAGLVTRRLLRRVPEGLTWA
;
A
#
# COMPACT_ATOMS: atom_id res chain seq x y z
N MET A 1 -10.26 -21.95 -21.86
CA MET A 1 -11.36 -22.12 -20.87
C MET A 1 -10.91 -21.91 -19.43
N ALA A 2 -9.84 -22.56 -18.95
CA ALA A 2 -9.37 -22.42 -17.56
C ALA A 2 -8.95 -20.97 -17.17
N GLU A 3 -8.33 -20.24 -18.10
CA GLU A 3 -7.90 -18.85 -17.87
C GLU A 3 -9.09 -17.88 -17.77
N SER A 4 -10.09 -18.01 -18.65
CA SER A 4 -11.33 -17.23 -18.55
C SER A 4 -12.09 -17.48 -17.25
N ALA A 5 -12.11 -18.74 -16.77
CA ALA A 5 -12.70 -19.08 -15.46
C ALA A 5 -11.92 -18.45 -14.29
N ARG A 6 -10.58 -18.44 -14.34
CA ARG A 6 -9.73 -17.76 -13.35
C ARG A 6 -9.99 -16.25 -13.31
N VAL A 7 -10.09 -15.61 -14.48
CA VAL A 7 -10.40 -14.18 -14.59
C VAL A 7 -11.80 -13.86 -14.06
N GLY A 8 -12.80 -14.71 -14.35
CA GLY A 8 -14.14 -14.57 -13.76
C GLY A 8 -14.15 -14.74 -12.24
N TYR A 9 -13.41 -15.72 -11.71
CA TYR A 9 -13.25 -15.92 -10.26
C TYR A 9 -12.59 -14.72 -9.59
N LEU A 10 -11.50 -14.19 -10.19
CA LEU A 10 -10.84 -12.97 -9.74
C LEU A 10 -11.83 -11.82 -9.66
N GLN A 11 -12.54 -11.54 -10.76
CA GLN A 11 -13.52 -10.45 -10.81
C GLN A 11 -14.57 -10.59 -9.71
N ALA A 12 -15.13 -11.79 -9.52
CA ALA A 12 -16.12 -12.05 -8.48
C ALA A 12 -15.58 -11.80 -7.07
N ARG A 13 -14.34 -12.22 -6.78
CA ARG A 13 -13.69 -11.98 -5.49
C ARG A 13 -13.42 -10.51 -5.23
N LEU A 14 -12.89 -9.81 -6.23
CA LEU A 14 -12.63 -8.37 -6.13
C LEU A 14 -13.91 -7.58 -5.92
N GLN A 15 -14.98 -7.89 -6.67
CA GLN A 15 -16.28 -7.22 -6.51
C GLN A 15 -16.91 -7.51 -5.15
N ALA A 16 -16.89 -8.78 -4.70
CA ALA A 16 -17.39 -9.14 -3.38
C ALA A 16 -16.64 -8.40 -2.27
N ARG A 17 -15.30 -8.29 -2.39
CA ARG A 17 -14.46 -7.59 -1.42
C ARG A 17 -14.70 -6.08 -1.47
N HIS A 18 -14.81 -5.51 -2.66
CA HIS A 18 -15.11 -4.09 -2.85
C HIS A 18 -16.48 -3.70 -2.28
N GLY A 19 -17.49 -4.57 -2.43
CA GLY A 19 -18.85 -4.33 -1.91
C GLY A 19 -18.95 -4.35 -0.38
N GLN A 20 -17.94 -4.86 0.33
CA GLN A 20 -17.89 -4.87 1.80
C GLN A 20 -17.28 -3.59 2.39
N ARG A 21 -16.76 -2.69 1.55
CA ARG A 21 -16.05 -1.51 2.00
C ARG A 21 -16.99 -0.57 2.77
N PRO A 22 -16.52 0.03 3.88
CA PRO A 22 -17.32 0.99 4.64
C PRO A 22 -17.66 2.22 3.80
N GLY A 23 -18.89 2.71 3.97
CA GLY A 23 -19.34 3.96 3.38
C GLY A 23 -18.89 5.18 4.19
N GLU A 24 -19.22 6.38 3.72
CA GLU A 24 -18.90 7.63 4.42
C GLU A 24 -19.62 7.78 5.77
N VAL A 25 -20.73 7.06 5.98
CA VAL A 25 -21.41 7.03 7.29
C VAL A 25 -20.59 6.22 8.28
N ASP A 26 -20.14 5.02 7.89
CA ASP A 26 -19.30 4.16 8.73
C ASP A 26 -17.97 4.85 9.08
N TRP A 27 -17.35 5.51 8.10
CA TRP A 27 -16.13 6.25 8.32
C TRP A 27 -16.30 7.41 9.30
N ARG A 28 -17.40 8.18 9.20
CA ARG A 28 -17.69 9.25 10.18
C ARG A 28 -17.85 8.68 11.59
N LEU A 29 -18.51 7.53 11.73
CA LEU A 29 -18.63 6.86 13.02
C LEU A 29 -17.25 6.43 13.55
N ILE A 30 -16.44 5.76 12.75
CA ILE A 30 -15.08 5.34 13.11
C ILE A 30 -14.25 6.54 13.56
N GLU A 31 -14.24 7.61 12.77
CA GLU A 31 -13.42 8.79 13.01
C GLU A 31 -13.90 9.67 14.18
N SER A 32 -15.16 9.52 14.60
CA SER A 32 -15.69 10.19 15.81
C SER A 32 -15.11 9.64 17.12
N SER A 33 -14.46 8.47 17.08
CA SER A 33 -13.88 7.84 18.27
C SER A 33 -12.78 8.70 18.88
N VAL A 34 -12.87 9.01 20.17
CA VAL A 34 -11.93 9.92 20.86
C VAL A 34 -10.60 9.23 21.19
N ASP A 35 -10.65 7.95 21.58
CA ASP A 35 -9.49 7.17 21.98
C ASP A 35 -9.26 5.95 21.07
N LEU A 36 -8.09 5.32 21.26
CA LEU A 36 -7.64 4.19 20.45
C LEU A 36 -8.51 2.93 20.63
N LEU A 37 -9.05 2.67 21.83
CA LEU A 37 -9.86 1.49 22.09
C LEU A 37 -11.16 1.56 21.29
N HIS A 38 -11.91 2.66 21.44
CA HIS A 38 -13.16 2.87 20.70
C HIS A 38 -12.93 2.91 19.19
N TYR A 39 -11.81 3.49 18.74
CA TYR A 39 -11.45 3.49 17.33
C TYR A 39 -11.21 2.07 16.81
N LEU A 40 -10.46 1.24 17.54
CA LEU A 40 -10.21 -0.15 17.16
C LEU A 40 -11.51 -0.96 17.10
N ASP A 41 -12.40 -0.79 18.07
CA ASP A 41 -13.67 -1.51 18.09
C ASP A 41 -14.58 -1.09 16.93
N ALA A 42 -14.66 0.21 16.62
CA ALA A 42 -15.40 0.72 15.47
C ALA A 42 -14.82 0.18 14.14
N VAL A 43 -13.49 0.17 13.98
CA VAL A 43 -12.84 -0.40 12.79
C VAL A 43 -13.13 -1.90 12.68
N ARG A 44 -13.06 -2.64 13.80
CA ARG A 44 -13.29 -4.10 13.85
C ARG A 44 -14.73 -4.50 13.50
N ALA A 45 -15.69 -3.63 13.74
CA ALA A 45 -17.09 -3.83 13.36
C ALA A 45 -17.33 -3.79 11.84
N THR A 46 -16.35 -3.34 11.05
CA THR A 46 -16.46 -3.22 9.59
C THR A 46 -15.54 -4.22 8.86
N ALA A 47 -15.52 -4.17 7.52
CA ALA A 47 -14.58 -4.93 6.71
C ALA A 47 -13.11 -4.49 6.89
N LEU A 48 -12.87 -3.32 7.50
CA LEU A 48 -11.53 -2.81 7.79
C LEU A 48 -10.80 -3.58 8.89
N LYS A 49 -11.48 -4.46 9.63
CA LYS A 49 -10.89 -5.28 10.70
C LYS A 49 -9.59 -6.00 10.33
N ARG A 50 -9.41 -6.31 9.04
CA ARG A 50 -8.18 -6.90 8.49
C ARG A 50 -6.95 -6.01 8.71
N TRP A 51 -7.11 -4.70 8.67
CA TRP A 51 -6.02 -3.73 8.76
C TRP A 51 -5.51 -3.59 10.19
N VAL A 52 -6.37 -3.85 11.17
CA VAL A 52 -6.07 -3.78 12.61
C VAL A 52 -5.88 -5.15 13.26
N ARG A 53 -5.69 -6.20 12.46
CA ARG A 53 -5.43 -7.54 12.98
C ARG A 53 -4.12 -7.54 13.75
N GLY A 54 -4.15 -8.06 14.98
CA GLY A 54 -3.01 -8.07 15.90
C GLY A 54 -2.77 -6.76 16.65
N VAL A 55 -3.39 -5.65 16.24
CA VAL A 55 -3.25 -4.36 16.94
C VAL A 55 -4.08 -4.40 18.22
N SER A 56 -3.47 -4.03 19.34
CA SER A 56 -4.11 -3.90 20.64
C SER A 56 -4.12 -2.44 21.10
N PRO A 57 -4.97 -2.06 22.08
CA PRO A 57 -4.94 -0.74 22.69
C PRO A 57 -3.58 -0.38 23.32
N ASP A 58 -2.84 -1.39 23.78
CA ASP A 58 -1.54 -1.21 24.43
C ASP A 58 -0.38 -1.09 23.44
N SER A 59 -0.61 -1.47 22.18
CA SER A 59 0.41 -1.45 21.13
C SER A 59 1.04 -0.06 20.97
N SER A 60 2.36 -0.04 20.99
CA SER A 60 3.17 1.14 20.69
C SER A 60 2.99 1.59 19.23
N ALA A 61 3.37 2.82 18.92
CA ALA A 61 3.32 3.33 17.54
C ALA A 61 4.19 2.48 16.59
N ALA A 62 5.35 2.01 17.06
CA ALA A 62 6.23 1.14 16.27
C ALA A 62 5.58 -0.22 15.98
N GLU A 63 4.92 -0.83 16.96
CA GLU A 63 4.19 -2.09 16.77
C GLU A 63 2.98 -1.91 15.85
N ILE A 64 2.24 -0.80 15.96
CA ILE A 64 1.13 -0.47 15.07
C ILE A 64 1.62 -0.40 13.62
N GLU A 65 2.69 0.36 13.35
CA GLU A 65 3.26 0.50 12.01
C GLU A 65 3.77 -0.84 11.44
N MET A 66 4.45 -1.65 12.27
CA MET A 66 4.90 -2.99 11.89
C MET A 66 3.72 -3.90 11.52
N LEU A 67 2.66 -3.91 12.33
CA LEU A 67 1.46 -4.71 12.10
C LEU A 67 0.68 -4.25 10.87
N LEU A 68 0.60 -2.94 10.61
CA LEU A 68 -0.04 -2.41 9.41
C LEU A 68 0.70 -2.85 8.14
N ARG A 69 2.04 -2.78 8.12
CA ARG A 69 2.84 -3.31 7.01
C ARG A 69 2.64 -4.81 6.83
N ALA A 70 2.60 -5.58 7.92
CA ALA A 70 2.31 -7.01 7.85
C ALA A 70 0.91 -7.30 7.28
N ASN A 71 -0.11 -6.56 7.70
CA ASN A 71 -1.48 -6.71 7.21
C ASN A 71 -1.60 -6.30 5.73
N TRP A 72 -0.82 -5.31 5.26
CA TRP A 72 -0.69 -5.01 3.82
C TRP A 72 -0.12 -6.18 3.04
N ARG A 73 1.01 -6.75 3.46
CA ARG A 73 1.64 -7.88 2.79
C ARG A 73 0.67 -9.06 2.68
N ASP A 74 -0.03 -9.39 3.77
CA ASP A 74 -1.05 -10.45 3.78
C ASP A 74 -2.22 -10.15 2.83
N GLY A 75 -2.66 -8.89 2.74
CA GLY A 75 -3.68 -8.45 1.80
C GLY A 75 -3.27 -8.63 0.34
N VAL A 76 -2.03 -8.25 0.00
CA VAL A 76 -1.44 -8.45 -1.33
C VAL A 76 -1.32 -9.94 -1.67
N VAL A 77 -0.79 -10.75 -0.74
CA VAL A 77 -0.69 -12.21 -0.90
C VAL A 77 -2.07 -12.80 -1.16
N GLN A 78 -3.07 -12.45 -0.35
CA GLN A 78 -4.45 -12.90 -0.54
C GLN A 78 -4.99 -12.53 -1.93
N ALA A 79 -4.84 -11.28 -2.36
CA ALA A 79 -5.31 -10.83 -3.68
C ALA A 79 -4.62 -11.60 -4.83
N SER A 80 -3.33 -11.88 -4.69
CA SER A 80 -2.54 -12.64 -5.68
C SER A 80 -3.02 -14.09 -5.85
N THR A 81 -3.67 -14.68 -4.82
CA THR A 81 -4.23 -16.04 -4.92
C THR A 81 -5.43 -16.12 -5.85
N TRP A 82 -6.14 -14.99 -6.05
CA TRP A 82 -7.28 -14.91 -6.96
C TRP A 82 -6.85 -14.73 -8.40
N ALA A 83 -5.66 -14.17 -8.63
CA ALA A 83 -5.16 -13.83 -9.94
C ALA A 83 -4.75 -15.07 -10.77
N PRO A 84 -4.81 -14.96 -12.11
CA PRO A 84 -4.11 -15.87 -13.03
C PRO A 84 -2.62 -16.00 -12.71
N GLY A 85 -2.04 -17.17 -13.01
CA GLY A 85 -0.63 -17.47 -12.74
C GLY A 85 0.36 -16.40 -13.27
N PRO A 86 0.24 -15.94 -14.53
CA PRO A 86 1.14 -14.93 -15.09
C PRO A 86 1.12 -13.59 -14.35
N TRP A 87 0.07 -13.30 -13.58
CA TRP A 87 -0.10 -12.02 -12.87
C TRP A 87 0.42 -12.08 -11.44
N ARG A 88 0.73 -13.28 -10.93
CA ARG A 88 0.99 -13.44 -9.50
C ARG A 88 2.25 -12.72 -9.04
N GLU A 89 3.34 -12.84 -9.78
CA GLU A 89 4.63 -12.26 -9.39
C GLU A 89 4.58 -10.72 -9.34
N MET A 90 4.04 -10.06 -10.37
CA MET A 90 3.88 -8.60 -10.36
C MET A 90 2.97 -8.11 -9.21
N LEU A 91 1.97 -8.92 -8.82
CA LEU A 91 1.12 -8.58 -7.69
C LEU A 91 1.85 -8.77 -6.36
N LEU A 92 2.57 -9.87 -6.19
CA LEU A 92 3.38 -10.11 -4.98
C LEU A 92 4.46 -9.04 -4.81
N TRP A 93 4.96 -8.46 -5.90
CA TRP A 93 5.89 -7.33 -5.85
C TRP A 93 5.32 -6.10 -5.12
N CYS A 94 4.01 -5.90 -5.16
CA CYS A 94 3.33 -4.79 -4.46
C CYS A 94 3.37 -4.90 -2.94
N ARG A 95 3.74 -6.05 -2.38
CA ARG A 95 3.86 -6.24 -0.92
C ARG A 95 4.94 -5.34 -0.32
N TRP A 96 5.91 -4.91 -1.13
CA TRP A 96 7.07 -4.11 -0.75
C TRP A 96 6.84 -2.58 -0.77
N LEU A 97 5.65 -2.14 -1.21
CA LEU A 97 5.34 -0.71 -1.32
C LEU A 97 5.53 0.05 0.02
N PRO A 98 5.05 -0.44 1.18
CA PRO A 98 5.25 0.24 2.46
C PRO A 98 6.71 0.32 2.94
N GLU A 99 7.60 -0.50 2.40
CA GLU A 99 9.00 -0.62 2.79
C GLU A 99 9.90 0.34 2.00
N LEU A 100 9.45 0.82 0.84
CA LEU A 100 10.22 1.71 -0.02
C LEU A 100 10.72 2.98 0.69
N PRO A 101 9.92 3.68 1.54
CA PRO A 101 10.41 4.85 2.26
C PRO A 101 11.53 4.53 3.25
N VAL A 102 11.49 3.34 3.86
CA VAL A 102 12.55 2.90 4.79
C VAL A 102 13.83 2.60 4.03
N LEU A 103 13.70 1.92 2.88
CA LEU A 103 14.83 1.64 2.01
C LEU A 103 15.48 2.93 1.50
N ALA A 104 14.68 3.90 1.06
CA ALA A 104 15.17 5.22 0.64
C ALA A 104 15.92 5.93 1.79
N HIS A 105 15.32 5.99 2.99
CA HIS A 105 15.96 6.57 4.17
C HIS A 105 17.34 5.94 4.46
N LEU A 106 17.46 4.61 4.40
CA LEU A 106 18.73 3.92 4.68
C LEU A 106 19.78 4.16 3.59
N LEU A 107 19.38 4.14 2.32
CA LEU A 107 20.28 4.38 1.19
C LEU A 107 20.74 5.84 1.11
N ASP A 108 19.93 6.77 1.59
CA ASP A 108 20.28 8.19 1.73
C ASP A 108 21.20 8.46 2.95
N GLY A 109 21.68 7.42 3.65
CA GLY A 109 22.54 7.55 4.83
C GLY A 109 21.81 7.87 6.13
N GLY A 110 20.49 7.72 6.15
CA GLY A 110 19.69 7.85 7.35
C GLY A 110 20.00 6.75 8.36
N GLY A 111 20.30 7.13 9.60
CA GLY A 111 20.68 6.17 10.64
C GLY A 111 19.58 5.14 10.99
N VAL A 112 20.00 3.93 11.37
CA VAL A 112 19.11 2.83 11.74
C VAL A 112 18.44 3.11 13.09
N ARG A 113 17.10 3.08 13.09
CA ARG A 113 16.29 3.29 14.30
C ARG A 113 16.07 1.96 15.06
N ALA A 114 15.85 2.04 16.37
CA ALA A 114 15.65 0.86 17.21
C ALA A 114 14.50 -0.06 16.73
N TRP A 115 13.41 0.54 16.24
CA TRP A 115 12.27 -0.22 15.70
C TRP A 115 12.63 -0.99 14.41
N MET A 116 13.55 -0.48 13.58
CA MET A 116 13.98 -1.15 12.34
C MET A 116 14.73 -2.46 12.65
N ARG A 117 15.52 -2.48 13.73
CA ARG A 117 16.23 -3.68 14.20
C ARG A 117 15.28 -4.75 14.75
N SER A 118 14.10 -4.32 15.20
CA SER A 118 13.08 -5.19 15.79
C SER A 118 12.07 -5.71 14.75
N ASP A 119 11.99 -5.07 13.58
CA ASP A 119 11.05 -5.44 12.52
C ASP A 119 11.57 -6.70 11.79
N PRO A 120 10.73 -7.74 11.64
CA PRO A 120 11.16 -9.03 11.09
C PRO A 120 11.59 -8.98 9.63
N VAL A 121 11.09 -8.00 8.86
CA VAL A 121 11.39 -7.82 7.43
C VAL A 121 12.53 -6.82 7.27
N ILE A 122 12.39 -5.63 7.84
CA ILE A 122 13.34 -4.52 7.62
C ILE A 122 14.73 -4.83 8.19
N ARG A 123 14.82 -5.60 9.28
CA ARG A 123 16.11 -5.95 9.89
C ARG A 123 17.10 -6.64 8.95
N SER A 124 16.64 -7.28 7.86
CA SER A 124 17.52 -7.97 6.93
C SER A 124 18.36 -7.02 6.07
N PHE A 125 17.97 -5.75 5.97
CA PHE A 125 18.69 -4.72 5.21
C PHE A 125 18.92 -3.42 6.01
N ALA A 126 18.54 -3.36 7.29
CA ALA A 126 18.72 -2.19 8.14
C ALA A 126 20.15 -2.05 8.69
N PHE A 127 21.07 -1.62 7.83
CA PHE A 127 22.46 -1.31 8.17
C PHE A 127 22.71 0.20 8.17
N ASP A 128 23.59 0.67 9.07
CA ASP A 128 23.93 2.10 9.17
C ASP A 128 24.78 2.59 7.97
N ASP A 129 25.50 1.68 7.31
CA ASP A 129 26.22 1.96 6.07
C ASP A 129 25.33 1.72 4.83
N PRO A 130 25.14 2.72 3.94
CA PRO A 130 24.34 2.56 2.72
C PRO A 130 24.84 1.46 1.79
N GLY A 131 26.16 1.26 1.70
CA GLY A 131 26.76 0.20 0.87
C GLY A 131 26.43 -1.20 1.38
N ALA A 132 26.45 -1.38 2.71
CA ALA A 132 26.05 -2.60 3.38
C ALA A 132 24.54 -2.85 3.24
N CYS A 133 23.70 -1.80 3.38
CA CYS A 133 22.27 -1.86 3.12
C CYS A 133 21.98 -2.35 1.69
N LEU A 134 22.62 -1.73 0.70
CA LEU A 134 22.49 -2.09 -0.71
C LEU A 134 22.97 -3.52 -1.00
N SER A 135 24.09 -3.92 -0.40
CA SER A 135 24.64 -5.28 -0.55
C SER A 135 23.71 -6.33 0.04
N ALA A 136 23.12 -6.05 1.20
CA ALA A 136 22.20 -6.96 1.89
C ALA A 136 20.91 -7.24 1.11
N LEU A 137 20.52 -6.38 0.17
CA LEU A 137 19.35 -6.64 -0.69
C LEU A 137 19.51 -7.93 -1.52
N ALA A 138 20.74 -8.34 -1.85
CA ALA A 138 21.00 -9.56 -2.63
C ALA A 138 20.44 -10.83 -1.97
N ASP A 139 20.37 -10.86 -0.63
CA ASP A 139 19.86 -11.99 0.15
C ASP A 139 18.36 -11.87 0.47
N THR A 140 17.68 -10.91 -0.16
CA THR A 140 16.25 -10.67 0.02
C THR A 140 15.50 -10.80 -1.29
N GLU A 141 14.17 -10.81 -1.23
CA GLU A 141 13.35 -10.80 -2.46
C GLU A 141 13.43 -9.44 -3.20
N LEU A 142 14.07 -8.41 -2.62
CA LEU A 142 14.36 -7.13 -3.28
C LEU A 142 15.64 -7.16 -4.14
N ALA A 143 16.33 -8.31 -4.22
CA ALA A 143 17.54 -8.48 -5.02
C ALA A 143 17.46 -7.91 -6.46
N PRO A 144 16.33 -8.00 -7.20
CA PRO A 144 16.22 -7.40 -8.54
C PRO A 144 16.41 -5.89 -8.58
N MET A 145 16.20 -5.16 -7.48
CA MET A 145 16.42 -3.72 -7.41
C MET A 145 17.90 -3.35 -7.25
N GLN A 146 18.73 -4.25 -6.71
CA GLN A 146 20.13 -3.97 -6.38
C GLN A 146 20.94 -3.39 -7.55
N PRO A 147 20.96 -3.99 -8.77
CA PRO A 147 21.75 -3.42 -9.88
C PRO A 147 21.26 -2.04 -10.31
N LEU A 148 19.96 -1.77 -10.26
CA LEU A 148 19.37 -0.46 -10.61
C LEU A 148 19.78 0.61 -9.59
N LEU A 149 19.73 0.27 -8.30
CA LEU A 149 20.17 1.14 -7.21
C LEU A 149 21.69 1.39 -7.27
N GLN A 150 22.48 0.37 -7.60
CA GLN A 150 23.93 0.52 -7.82
C GLN A 150 24.26 1.45 -9.01
N ALA A 151 23.42 1.45 -10.03
CA ALA A 151 23.51 2.38 -11.16
C ALA A 151 23.06 3.81 -10.82
N GLY A 152 22.60 4.06 -9.59
CA GLY A 152 22.16 5.37 -9.12
C GLY A 152 20.68 5.68 -9.36
N GLU A 153 19.85 4.69 -9.72
CA GLU A 153 18.42 4.89 -9.78
C GLU A 153 17.82 5.11 -8.37
N GLY A 154 16.82 6.00 -8.27
CA GLY A 154 16.08 6.17 -7.03
C GLY A 154 15.23 4.94 -6.70
N VAL A 155 14.99 4.70 -5.40
CA VAL A 155 14.25 3.51 -4.90
C VAL A 155 12.90 3.29 -5.59
N ARG A 156 12.14 4.37 -5.82
CA ARG A 156 10.85 4.29 -6.53
C ARG A 156 11.03 3.79 -7.97
N SER A 157 11.96 4.40 -8.70
CA SER A 157 12.23 4.06 -10.10
C SER A 157 12.72 2.63 -10.24
N ALA A 158 13.64 2.21 -9.37
CA ALA A 158 14.12 0.83 -9.33
C ALA A 158 12.99 -0.17 -9.05
N TRP A 159 12.11 0.11 -8.09
CA TRP A 159 10.95 -0.73 -7.79
C TRP A 159 9.98 -0.82 -8.99
N GLN A 160 9.74 0.32 -9.65
CA GLN A 160 8.87 0.42 -10.80
C GLN A 160 9.44 -0.32 -12.02
N SER A 161 10.75 -0.22 -12.28
CA SER A 161 11.40 -0.93 -13.38
C SER A 161 11.24 -2.44 -13.23
N VAL A 162 11.51 -2.97 -12.02
CA VAL A 162 11.30 -4.39 -11.72
C VAL A 162 9.82 -4.77 -11.89
N LEU A 163 8.89 -3.93 -11.45
CA LEU A 163 7.46 -4.19 -11.67
C LEU A 163 7.14 -4.31 -13.16
N CYS A 164 7.62 -3.37 -13.98
CA CYS A 164 7.41 -3.35 -15.42
C CYS A 164 7.97 -4.62 -16.09
N ASP A 165 9.14 -5.09 -15.66
CA ASP A 165 9.73 -6.35 -16.17
C ASP A 165 8.91 -7.59 -15.77
N LEU A 166 8.20 -7.53 -14.64
CA LEU A 166 7.29 -8.58 -14.19
C LEU A 166 5.92 -8.54 -14.88
N VAL A 167 5.55 -7.43 -15.53
CA VAL A 167 4.29 -7.36 -16.27
C VAL A 167 4.42 -8.27 -17.49
N PRO A 168 3.54 -9.27 -17.65
CA PRO A 168 3.58 -10.13 -18.83
C PRO A 168 3.50 -9.27 -20.09
N GLY A 169 4.45 -9.47 -21.02
CA GLY A 169 4.58 -8.70 -22.24
C GLY A 169 3.32 -8.77 -23.12
N THR A 170 2.35 -7.92 -22.84
CA THR A 170 1.21 -7.65 -23.71
C THR A 170 1.48 -6.32 -24.41
N VAL A 171 2.54 -6.29 -25.22
CA VAL A 171 2.82 -5.18 -26.13
C VAL A 171 1.58 -5.05 -27.01
N SER A 172 0.84 -3.94 -26.85
CA SER A 172 -0.40 -3.60 -27.56
C SER A 172 -1.68 -4.37 -27.18
N SER A 173 -1.91 -4.63 -25.89
CA SER A 173 -3.24 -5.02 -25.38
C SER A 173 -3.91 -3.86 -24.62
N PRO A 174 -5.25 -3.70 -24.65
CA PRO A 174 -5.97 -2.76 -23.78
C PRO A 174 -5.62 -2.87 -22.28
N ALA A 175 -5.11 -4.03 -21.86
CA ALA A 175 -4.57 -4.24 -20.52
C ALA A 175 -3.28 -3.46 -20.24
N GLY A 176 -2.37 -3.37 -21.22
CA GLY A 176 -1.14 -2.57 -21.13
C GLY A 176 -1.46 -1.08 -21.03
N ASP A 177 -2.36 -0.58 -21.88
CA ASP A 177 -2.82 0.81 -21.85
C ASP A 177 -3.40 1.20 -20.48
N ALA A 178 -4.13 0.29 -19.84
CA ALA A 178 -4.73 0.52 -18.52
C ALA A 178 -3.68 0.58 -17.40
N LEU A 179 -2.60 -0.21 -17.50
CA LEU A 179 -1.48 -0.16 -16.56
C LEU A 179 -0.66 1.13 -16.72
N GLU A 180 -0.37 1.53 -17.96
CA GLU A 180 0.29 2.82 -18.23
C GLU A 180 -0.55 4.02 -17.77
N GLN A 181 -1.87 3.94 -17.88
CA GLN A 181 -2.78 4.95 -17.34
C GLN A 181 -2.73 5.01 -15.81
N LEU A 182 -2.65 3.87 -15.13
CA LEU A 182 -2.51 3.83 -13.67
C LEU A 182 -1.17 4.42 -13.22
N ASP A 183 -0.09 4.11 -13.93
CA ASP A 183 1.23 4.65 -13.63
C ASP A 183 1.27 6.18 -13.76
N ARG A 184 0.79 6.72 -14.89
CA ARG A 184 0.65 8.18 -15.09
C ARG A 184 -0.23 8.84 -14.03
N LEU A 185 -1.30 8.16 -13.61
CA LEU A 185 -2.20 8.64 -12.57
C LEU A 185 -1.51 8.71 -11.21
N LEU A 186 -0.70 7.71 -10.86
CA LEU A 186 0.06 7.66 -9.62
C LEU A 186 1.16 8.72 -9.60
N GLU A 187 1.90 8.87 -10.69
CA GLU A 187 2.95 9.89 -10.81
C GLU A 187 2.35 11.31 -10.74
N GLY A 188 1.23 11.55 -11.44
CA GLY A 188 0.53 12.83 -11.37
C GLY A 188 0.01 13.16 -9.96
N HIS A 189 -0.53 12.16 -9.25
CA HIS A 189 -0.93 12.35 -7.85
C HIS A 189 0.27 12.64 -6.95
N ARG A 190 1.40 11.95 -7.14
CA ARG A 190 2.63 12.17 -6.38
C ARG A 190 3.15 13.60 -6.55
N VAL A 191 3.20 14.09 -7.79
CA VAL A 191 3.61 15.47 -8.08
C VAL A 191 2.67 16.47 -7.40
N ALA A 192 1.35 16.28 -7.55
CA ALA A 192 0.37 17.15 -6.90
C ALA A 192 0.51 17.15 -5.37
N MET A 193 0.76 15.99 -4.74
CA MET A 193 0.97 15.89 -3.29
C MET A 193 2.24 16.60 -2.82
N LEU A 194 3.30 16.66 -3.63
CA LEU A 194 4.53 17.39 -3.29
C LEU A 194 4.38 18.90 -3.47
N GLU A 195 3.56 19.34 -4.42
CA GLU A 195 3.31 20.76 -4.70
C GLU A 195 2.18 21.34 -3.82
N ALA A 196 1.40 20.49 -3.15
CA ALA A 196 0.28 20.90 -2.33
C ALA A 196 0.72 21.78 -1.13
N PRO A 197 -0.01 22.87 -0.82
CA PRO A 197 0.27 23.69 0.36
C PRO A 197 0.09 22.91 1.67
N GLU A 198 0.91 23.23 2.69
CA GLU A 198 0.91 22.57 4.01
C GLU A 198 -0.46 22.56 4.73
N GLN A 199 -1.39 23.46 4.37
CA GLN A 199 -2.63 23.71 5.12
C GLN A 199 -3.92 23.17 4.47
N GLY A 200 -3.88 22.52 3.30
CA GLY A 200 -5.10 21.90 2.77
C GLY A 200 -5.08 21.55 1.30
N ASP A 201 -4.78 20.30 0.99
CA ASP A 201 -5.21 19.63 -0.25
C ASP A 201 -5.08 18.09 -0.17
N GLY A 202 -4.27 17.56 0.77
CA GLY A 202 -3.98 16.12 0.86
C GLY A 202 -5.21 15.21 0.93
N GLN A 203 -6.24 15.57 1.71
CA GLN A 203 -7.48 14.80 1.79
C GLN A 203 -8.24 14.81 0.45
N ALA A 204 -8.33 15.97 -0.21
CA ALA A 204 -9.04 16.13 -1.47
C ALA A 204 -8.33 15.37 -2.60
N LEU A 205 -7.00 15.48 -2.67
CA LEU A 205 -6.15 14.75 -3.61
C LEU A 205 -6.30 13.23 -3.46
N ARG A 206 -6.33 12.71 -2.24
CA ARG A 206 -6.53 11.27 -1.99
C ARG A 206 -7.96 10.82 -2.33
N LYS A 207 -8.97 11.65 -2.06
CA LYS A 207 -10.36 11.38 -2.47
C LYS A 207 -10.49 11.34 -4.00
N GLU A 208 -9.83 12.25 -4.70
CA GLU A 208 -9.77 12.27 -6.16
C GLU A 208 -9.08 11.02 -6.69
N LEU A 209 -7.92 10.66 -6.12
CA LEU A 209 -7.20 9.44 -6.46
C LEU A 209 -8.10 8.20 -6.29
N GLY A 210 -8.82 8.09 -5.17
CA GLY A 210 -9.77 7.02 -4.93
C GLY A 210 -10.89 6.95 -5.98
N ALA A 211 -11.44 8.10 -6.38
CA ALA A 211 -12.44 8.16 -7.45
C ALA A 211 -11.86 7.71 -8.80
N ARG A 212 -10.60 8.07 -9.10
CA ARG A 212 -9.91 7.64 -10.31
C ARG A 212 -9.64 6.12 -10.31
N PHE A 213 -9.16 5.55 -9.20
CA PHE A 213 -9.02 4.10 -9.06
C PHE A 213 -10.35 3.38 -9.23
N LEU A 214 -11.45 3.90 -8.67
CA LEU A 214 -12.77 3.31 -8.84
C LEU A 214 -13.21 3.29 -10.31
N ARG A 215 -12.88 4.33 -11.09
CA ARG A 215 -13.15 4.34 -12.54
C ARG A 215 -12.36 3.25 -13.26
N VAL A 216 -11.07 3.09 -12.95
CA VAL A 216 -10.24 2.02 -13.54
C VAL A 216 -10.77 0.65 -13.14
N PHE A 217 -11.09 0.45 -11.86
CA PHE A 217 -11.65 -0.79 -11.32
C PHE A 217 -12.93 -1.23 -12.06
N ARG A 218 -13.78 -0.28 -12.44
CA ARG A 218 -15.02 -0.56 -13.19
C ARG A 218 -14.79 -0.83 -14.68
N ARG A 219 -13.78 -0.20 -15.30
CA ARG A 219 -13.53 -0.26 -16.75
C ARG A 219 -12.57 -1.36 -17.17
N ALA A 220 -11.59 -1.68 -16.33
CA ALA A 220 -10.51 -2.61 -16.63
C ALA A 220 -10.84 -4.07 -16.24
N ALA A 221 -12.13 -4.39 -16.10
CA ALA A 221 -12.58 -5.71 -15.69
C ALA A 221 -11.99 -6.80 -16.60
N GLY A 222 -11.43 -7.83 -15.98
CA GLY A 222 -10.78 -8.92 -16.69
C GLY A 222 -9.33 -8.68 -17.14
N THR A 223 -8.72 -7.57 -16.74
CA THR A 223 -7.29 -7.26 -16.98
C THR A 223 -6.49 -7.21 -15.68
N ALA A 224 -5.17 -7.22 -15.75
CA ALA A 224 -4.29 -7.01 -14.59
C ALA A 224 -4.56 -5.67 -13.87
N ALA A 225 -4.89 -4.61 -14.62
CA ALA A 225 -5.11 -3.27 -14.08
C ALA A 225 -6.26 -3.19 -13.06
N VAL A 226 -7.26 -4.09 -13.14
CA VAL A 226 -8.33 -4.15 -12.13
C VAL A 226 -7.79 -4.48 -10.73
N VAL A 227 -6.74 -5.30 -10.66
CA VAL A 227 -6.15 -5.72 -9.39
C VAL A 227 -5.31 -4.59 -8.80
N PHE A 228 -4.53 -3.89 -9.63
CA PHE A 228 -3.79 -2.71 -9.17
C PHE A 228 -4.73 -1.59 -8.72
N ALA A 229 -5.81 -1.32 -9.45
CA ALA A 229 -6.82 -0.36 -9.02
C ALA A 229 -7.49 -0.79 -7.70
N PHE A 230 -7.76 -2.08 -7.51
CA PHE A 230 -8.24 -2.63 -6.26
C PHE A 230 -7.23 -2.43 -5.12
N LEU A 231 -5.96 -2.78 -5.32
CA LEU A 231 -4.89 -2.59 -4.33
C LEU A 231 -4.67 -1.11 -3.99
N GLY A 232 -4.83 -0.20 -4.96
CA GLY A 232 -4.79 1.25 -4.73
C GLY A 232 -5.94 1.73 -3.84
N LEU A 233 -7.16 1.23 -4.05
CA LEU A 233 -8.29 1.50 -3.16
C LEU A 233 -8.06 0.96 -1.74
N GLU A 234 -7.48 -0.23 -1.64
CA GLU A 234 -7.13 -0.88 -0.37
C GLU A 234 -6.03 -0.09 0.37
N ALA A 235 -5.04 0.43 -0.35
CA ALA A 235 -3.97 1.25 0.20
C ALA A 235 -4.50 2.56 0.80
N LEU A 236 -5.44 3.23 0.12
CA LEU A 236 -6.07 4.45 0.63
C LEU A 236 -6.87 4.20 1.92
N GLU A 237 -7.54 3.05 2.02
CA GLU A 237 -8.21 2.66 3.26
C GLU A 237 -7.21 2.36 4.38
N ALA A 238 -6.15 1.63 4.07
CA ALA A 238 -5.10 1.32 5.02
C ALA A 238 -4.42 2.61 5.53
N GLU A 239 -4.19 3.58 4.66
CA GLU A 239 -3.66 4.90 5.01
C GLU A 239 -4.62 5.66 5.93
N ARG A 240 -5.93 5.64 5.65
CA ARG A 240 -6.96 6.27 6.49
C ARG A 240 -7.04 5.62 7.88
N VAL A 241 -6.98 4.28 7.94
CA VAL A 241 -6.90 3.53 9.21
C VAL A 241 -5.63 3.89 9.97
N ARG A 242 -4.47 3.87 9.28
CA ARG A 242 -3.17 4.22 9.85
C ARG A 242 -3.17 5.61 10.46
N ALA A 243 -3.68 6.61 9.74
CA ALA A 243 -3.79 7.97 10.24
C ALA A 243 -4.62 8.02 11.53
N GLY A 244 -5.76 7.32 11.57
CA GLY A 244 -6.61 7.27 12.77
C GLY A 244 -5.95 6.60 13.97
N LEU A 245 -5.19 5.52 13.75
CA LEU A 245 -4.45 4.81 14.80
C LEU A 245 -3.29 5.65 15.35
N VAL A 246 -2.43 6.14 14.48
CA VAL A 246 -1.21 6.87 14.86
C VAL A 246 -1.58 8.18 15.55
N THR A 247 -2.58 8.91 15.04
CA THR A 247 -3.05 10.16 15.66
C THR A 247 -3.52 9.91 17.10
N ARG A 248 -4.31 8.85 17.34
CA ARG A 248 -4.82 8.52 18.69
C ARG A 248 -3.76 7.93 19.61
N ARG A 249 -2.72 7.31 19.06
CA ARG A 249 -1.60 6.79 19.86
C ARG A 249 -0.62 7.90 20.26
N LEU A 250 -0.37 8.85 19.38
CA LEU A 250 0.55 9.96 19.62
C LEU A 250 -0.10 11.11 20.39
N LEU A 251 -1.38 11.40 20.13
CA LEU A 251 -2.13 12.46 20.80
C LEU A 251 -2.94 11.87 21.97
N ARG A 252 -2.71 12.35 23.19
CA ARG A 252 -3.46 11.92 24.39
C ARG A 252 -4.97 12.15 24.30
N ARG A 253 -5.39 13.13 23.49
CA ARG A 253 -6.77 13.36 23.03
C ARG A 253 -6.68 13.93 21.61
N VAL A 254 -7.44 13.37 20.69
CA VAL A 254 -7.58 13.95 19.35
C VAL A 254 -8.59 15.09 19.43
N PRO A 255 -8.22 16.34 19.09
CA PRO A 255 -9.19 17.43 18.97
C PRO A 255 -10.32 17.04 18.01
N GLU A 256 -11.56 17.44 18.31
CA GLU A 256 -12.67 17.28 17.35
C GLU A 256 -12.25 17.89 16.00
N GLY A 257 -12.36 17.10 14.93
CA GLY A 257 -12.03 17.55 13.57
C GLY A 257 -10.63 17.20 13.04
N LEU A 258 -9.73 16.60 13.83
CA LEU A 258 -8.51 15.97 13.31
C LEU A 258 -8.82 14.61 12.68
N THR A 259 -9.53 14.67 11.55
CA THR A 259 -9.74 13.54 10.64
C THR A 259 -8.74 13.59 9.50
N TRP A 260 -8.46 12.42 8.90
CA TRP A 260 -7.58 12.17 7.75
C TRP A 260 -7.32 13.41 6.88
N ALA A 261 -6.27 14.16 7.23
CA ALA A 261 -5.73 15.31 6.51
C ALA A 261 -4.36 14.92 5.96
#